data_AF-A0AA95GNT2-F1
#
_entry.id   AF-A0AA95GNT2-F1
#
_cell.length_a   1.000
_cell.length_b   1.000
_cell.length_c   1.000
_cell.angle_alpha   90.00
_cell.angle_beta   90.00
_cell.angle_gamma   90.00
#
_symmetry.space_group_name_H-M   'P 1'
#
loop_
_entity.id
_entity.type
_entity.pdbx_description
1 polymer ?
#
loop_
_entity_poly.entity_id
_entity_poly.type
_entity_poly.pdbx_seq_one_letter_code
_entity_poly.pdbx_strand_id
1 'polypeptide(L)'
;MAEHRELTRIPNYIVKKEGHVVLSTLTSYTLGKGHVLFFRDKLLFLYLRYTSLHQECLNRGFSVTNKWPAKVKNYSHLWNNYQVTELDIMINKARIAERMPLKPRFTSHKNNIINKNLI
;
A
#
# COMPACT_ATOMS: atom_id res chain seq x y z
N MET A 1 -1.75 7.45 6.40
CA MET A 1 -3.23 7.62 6.47
C MET A 1 -3.91 7.45 5.11
N ALA A 2 -3.66 8.31 4.10
CA ALA A 2 -4.35 8.21 2.81
C ALA A 2 -4.13 6.84 2.13
N GLU A 3 -2.88 6.45 1.92
CA GLU A 3 -2.56 5.17 1.26
C GLU A 3 -3.12 3.95 2.00
N HIS A 4 -3.04 3.91 3.34
CA HIS A 4 -3.61 2.84 4.16
C HIS A 4 -5.11 2.63 3.87
N ARG A 5 -5.88 3.71 3.71
CA ARG A 5 -7.31 3.61 3.36
C ARG A 5 -7.52 3.20 1.90
N GLU A 6 -6.83 3.90 1.01
CA GLU A 6 -7.03 3.79 -0.44
C GLU A 6 -6.57 2.44 -1.01
N LEU A 7 -5.48 1.86 -0.48
CA LEU A 7 -4.92 0.60 -0.95
C LEU A 7 -5.96 -0.53 -0.90
N THR A 8 -6.78 -0.58 0.16
CA THR A 8 -7.81 -1.62 0.34
C THR A 8 -8.90 -1.61 -0.74
N ARG A 9 -9.03 -0.55 -1.54
CA ARG A 9 -10.00 -0.48 -2.65
C ARG A 9 -9.74 -1.56 -3.71
N ILE A 10 -8.48 -1.90 -3.97
CA ILE A 10 -8.10 -2.93 -4.96
C ILE A 10 -8.53 -4.33 -4.51
N PRO A 11 -8.12 -4.85 -3.34
CA PRO A 11 -8.55 -6.16 -2.89
C PRO A 11 -10.07 -6.23 -2.65
N ASN A 12 -10.71 -5.16 -2.17
CA ASN A 12 -12.18 -5.11 -2.05
C ASN A 12 -12.88 -5.21 -3.42
N TYR A 13 -12.36 -4.55 -4.44
CA TYR A 13 -12.87 -4.68 -5.81
C TYR A 13 -12.71 -6.11 -6.34
N ILE A 14 -11.57 -6.75 -6.09
CA ILE A 14 -11.33 -8.16 -6.47
C ILE A 14 -12.33 -9.09 -5.78
N VAL A 15 -12.59 -8.91 -4.48
CA VAL A 15 -13.62 -9.69 -3.77
C VAL A 15 -15.00 -9.46 -4.37
N LYS A 16 -15.37 -8.21 -4.65
CA LYS A 16 -16.66 -7.86 -5.27
C LYS A 16 -16.83 -8.50 -6.65
N LYS A 17 -15.73 -8.75 -7.37
CA LYS A 17 -15.70 -9.39 -8.67
C LYS A 17 -15.42 -10.90 -8.61
N GLU A 18 -15.39 -11.48 -7.41
CA GLU A 18 -15.16 -12.90 -7.21
C GLU A 18 -13.87 -13.40 -7.88
N GLY A 19 -12.84 -12.54 -7.93
CA GLY A 19 -11.57 -12.85 -8.60
C GLY A 19 -11.58 -12.66 -10.13
N HIS A 20 -12.74 -12.39 -10.74
CA HIS A 20 -12.88 -12.13 -12.17
C HIS A 20 -12.60 -10.66 -12.52
N VAL A 21 -11.32 -10.33 -12.68
CA VAL A 21 -10.87 -8.95 -12.95
C VAL A 21 -10.04 -8.86 -14.22
N VAL A 22 -10.20 -7.76 -14.96
CA VAL A 22 -9.34 -7.43 -16.09
C VAL A 22 -7.94 -7.11 -15.59
N LEU A 23 -6.94 -7.82 -16.13
CA LEU A 23 -5.53 -7.65 -15.83
C LEU A 23 -4.89 -6.60 -16.74
N SER A 24 -3.84 -5.98 -16.24
CA SER A 24 -3.08 -4.98 -16.98
C SER A 24 -2.20 -5.64 -18.05
N THR A 25 -2.07 -4.99 -19.20
CA THR A 25 -1.03 -5.31 -20.20
C THR A 25 0.25 -4.50 -20.01
N LEU A 26 0.24 -3.54 -19.07
CA LEU A 26 1.43 -2.74 -18.74
C LEU A 26 2.51 -3.61 -18.12
N THR A 27 3.71 -3.52 -18.68
CA THR A 27 4.93 -4.18 -18.19
C THR A 27 5.68 -3.37 -17.14
N SER A 28 5.38 -2.07 -17.04
CA SER A 28 6.04 -1.14 -16.12
C SER A 28 5.02 -0.33 -15.32
N TYR A 29 5.42 0.06 -14.12
CA TYR A 29 4.63 0.92 -13.24
C TYR A 29 4.30 2.27 -13.88
N THR A 30 3.11 2.79 -13.59
CA THR A 30 2.67 4.10 -14.06
C THR A 30 1.77 4.80 -13.02
N LEU A 31 1.61 6.11 -13.17
CA LEU A 31 0.66 6.93 -12.42
C LEU A 31 -0.50 7.37 -13.32
N GLY A 32 -1.70 7.51 -12.74
CA GLY A 32 -2.89 7.92 -13.48
C GLY A 32 -3.58 6.75 -14.16
N LYS A 33 -3.87 6.86 -15.46
CA LYS A 33 -4.59 5.82 -16.20
C LYS A 33 -3.77 4.52 -16.19
N GLY A 34 -4.41 3.41 -15.82
CA GLY A 34 -3.77 2.08 -15.75
C GLY A 34 -3.12 1.75 -14.40
N HIS A 35 -2.85 2.74 -13.53
CA HIS A 35 -2.19 2.51 -12.24
C HIS A 35 -2.92 1.48 -11.36
N VAL A 36 -4.25 1.60 -11.22
CA VAL A 36 -5.03 0.64 -10.41
C VAL A 36 -5.09 -0.73 -11.07
N LEU A 37 -5.21 -0.79 -12.40
CA LEU A 37 -5.24 -2.05 -13.15
C LEU A 37 -3.91 -2.80 -13.00
N PHE A 38 -2.79 -2.07 -12.98
CA PHE A 38 -1.45 -2.62 -12.83
C PHE A 38 -1.29 -3.51 -11.59
N PHE A 39 -2.02 -3.23 -10.50
CA PHE A 39 -1.89 -3.97 -9.24
C PHE A 39 -2.93 -5.07 -9.02
N ARG A 40 -3.85 -5.32 -9.95
CA ARG A 40 -4.96 -6.27 -9.75
C ARG A 40 -4.51 -7.73 -9.59
N ASP A 41 -3.37 -8.09 -10.17
CA ASP A 41 -2.74 -9.41 -10.08
C ASP A 41 -1.58 -9.45 -9.07
N LYS A 42 -1.39 -8.39 -8.26
CA LYS A 42 -0.23 -8.21 -7.36
C LYS A 42 -0.62 -8.22 -5.88
N LEU A 43 -1.54 -9.11 -5.49
CA LEU A 43 -2.09 -9.13 -4.12
C LEU A 43 -1.02 -9.35 -3.05
N LEU A 44 0.03 -10.13 -3.34
CA LEU A 44 1.11 -10.33 -2.37
C LEU A 44 1.85 -9.01 -2.10
N PHE A 45 2.19 -8.27 -3.14
CA PHE A 45 2.80 -6.93 -3.00
C PHE A 45 1.89 -5.99 -2.19
N LEU A 46 0.60 -5.94 -2.52
CA LEU A 46 -0.36 -5.09 -1.83
C LEU A 46 -0.54 -5.48 -0.35
N TYR A 47 -0.54 -6.77 -0.04
CA TYR A 47 -0.68 -7.27 1.33
C TYR A 47 0.50 -6.88 2.20
N LEU A 48 1.72 -7.11 1.70
CA LEU A 48 2.96 -6.74 2.39
C LEU A 48 3.00 -5.22 2.64
N ARG A 49 2.67 -4.44 1.60
CA ARG A 49 2.62 -2.98 1.69
C ARG A 49 1.55 -2.47 2.65
N TYR A 50 0.35 -3.06 2.62
CA TYR A 50 -0.73 -2.70 3.54
C TYR A 50 -0.34 -2.96 4.99
N THR A 51 0.28 -4.12 5.26
CA THR A 51 0.73 -4.50 6.60
C THR A 51 1.79 -3.53 7.11
N SER A 52 2.77 -3.18 6.27
CA SER A 52 3.78 -2.16 6.59
C SER A 52 3.14 -0.79 6.88
N LEU A 53 2.21 -0.32 6.05
CA LEU A 53 1.50 0.95 6.26
C LEU A 53 0.64 0.95 7.52
N HIS A 54 0.02 -0.18 7.84
CA HIS A 54 -0.78 -0.34 9.04
C HIS A 54 0.10 -0.23 10.29
N GLN A 55 1.24 -0.93 10.31
CA GLN A 55 2.21 -0.84 11.40
C GLN A 55 2.77 0.57 11.54
N GLU A 56 3.12 1.23 10.44
CA GLU A 56 3.59 2.61 10.45
C GLU A 56 2.54 3.57 11.03
N CYS A 57 1.24 3.32 10.77
CA CYS A 57 0.18 4.12 11.36
C CYS A 57 0.09 3.91 12.89
N LEU A 58 0.19 2.66 13.36
CA LEU A 58 0.19 2.33 14.79
C LEU A 58 1.40 2.95 15.50
N ASN A 59 2.58 2.88 14.88
CA ASN A 59 3.82 3.46 15.40
C ASN A 59 3.74 4.98 15.55
N ARG A 60 2.94 5.66 14.73
CA ARG A 60 2.66 7.10 14.85
C ARG A 60 1.51 7.43 15.80
N GLY A 61 0.96 6.42 16.48
CA GLY A 61 -0.14 6.58 17.43
C GLY A 61 -1.51 6.79 16.80
N PHE A 62 -1.68 6.52 15.50
CA PHE A 62 -3.01 6.57 14.89
C PHE A 62 -3.84 5.37 15.34
N SER A 63 -5.09 5.61 15.71
CA SER A 63 -6.08 4.55 15.90
C SER A 63 -6.57 4.08 14.53
N VAL A 64 -6.04 2.95 14.05
CA VAL A 64 -6.39 2.35 12.75
C VAL A 64 -6.84 0.91 12.93
N THR A 65 -7.87 0.51 12.18
CA THR A 65 -8.34 -0.88 12.10
C THR A 65 -7.76 -1.56 10.86
N ASN A 66 -7.45 -2.85 10.97
CA ASN A 66 -7.14 -3.67 9.80
C ASN A 66 -8.42 -3.87 8.96
N LYS A 67 -8.36 -3.41 7.71
CA LYS A 67 -9.44 -3.45 6.71
C LYS A 67 -9.08 -4.33 5.51
N TRP A 68 -8.04 -5.15 5.63
CA TRP A 68 -7.70 -6.10 4.59
C TRP A 68 -8.78 -7.19 4.48
N PRO A 69 -9.38 -7.41 3.30
CA PRO A 69 -10.47 -8.37 3.15
C PRO A 69 -9.95 -9.80 3.12
N ALA A 70 -10.18 -10.59 4.18
CA ALA A 70 -9.69 -11.96 4.31
C ALA A 70 -10.06 -12.89 3.13
N LYS A 71 -11.18 -12.64 2.44
CA LYS A 71 -11.64 -13.43 1.28
C LYS A 71 -10.68 -13.42 0.10
N VAL A 72 -9.79 -12.42 -0.04
CA VAL A 72 -8.84 -12.38 -1.18
C VAL A 72 -7.84 -13.52 -1.20
N LYS A 73 -7.64 -14.21 -0.08
CA LYS A 73 -6.79 -15.41 -0.02
C LYS A 73 -7.29 -16.54 -0.94
N ASN A 74 -8.57 -16.51 -1.33
CA ASN A 74 -9.18 -17.52 -2.19
C ASN A 74 -8.84 -17.34 -3.68
N TYR A 75 -8.23 -16.23 -4.09
CA TYR A 75 -7.93 -15.91 -5.49
C TYR A 75 -6.43 -16.01 -5.77
N SER A 76 -5.86 -17.21 -5.55
CA SER A 76 -4.41 -17.46 -5.59
C SER A 76 -3.72 -17.02 -6.89
N HIS A 77 -4.42 -17.05 -8.03
CA HIS A 77 -3.92 -16.58 -9.33
C HIS A 77 -3.61 -15.08 -9.38
N LEU A 78 -4.09 -14.29 -8.41
CA LEU A 78 -3.84 -12.85 -8.29
C LEU A 78 -2.79 -12.52 -7.22
N TRP A 79 -2.13 -13.51 -6.62
CA TRP A 79 -1.14 -13.33 -5.54
C TRP A 79 0.30 -13.17 -6.04
N ASN A 80 0.51 -12.57 -7.21
CA ASN A 80 1.87 -12.29 -7.66
C ASN A 80 2.50 -11.19 -6.80
N ASN A 81 3.82 -11.22 -6.72
CA ASN A 81 4.58 -10.13 -6.12
C ASN A 81 4.93 -9.07 -7.19
N TYR A 82 5.45 -7.94 -6.75
CA TYR A 82 6.01 -6.90 -7.61
C TYR A 82 7.31 -6.38 -7.02
N GLN A 83 8.38 -6.48 -7.81
CA GLN A 83 9.67 -5.92 -7.45
C GLN A 83 9.71 -4.46 -7.86
N VAL A 84 9.68 -3.57 -6.87
CA VAL A 84 9.73 -2.12 -7.09
C VAL A 84 11.10 -1.72 -7.63
N THR A 85 11.13 -0.94 -8.71
CA THR A 85 12.36 -0.42 -9.31
C THR A 85 12.73 0.95 -8.75
N GLU A 86 13.98 1.38 -8.96
CA GLU A 86 14.41 2.74 -8.62
C GLU A 86 13.60 3.81 -9.37
N LEU A 87 13.25 3.54 -10.63
CA LEU A 87 12.40 4.41 -11.44
C LEU A 87 11.00 4.57 -10.82
N ASP A 88 10.40 3.48 -10.32
CA ASP A 88 9.09 3.54 -9.66
C ASP A 88 9.14 4.41 -8.40
N ILE A 89 10.24 4.31 -7.64
CA ILE A 89 10.48 5.13 -6.45
C ILE A 89 10.61 6.60 -6.86
N MET A 90 11.37 6.90 -7.91
CA MET A 90 11.53 8.26 -8.43
C MET A 90 10.19 8.87 -8.87
N ILE A 91 9.39 8.12 -9.64
CA ILE A 91 8.05 8.53 -10.09
C ILE A 91 7.15 8.85 -8.89
N ASN A 92 7.15 7.99 -7.86
CA ASN A 92 6.36 8.22 -6.65
C ASN A 92 6.85 9.42 -5.85
N LYS A 93 8.17 9.59 -5.66
CA LYS A 93 8.75 10.75 -4.98
C LYS A 93 8.39 12.06 -5.68
N ALA A 94 8.48 12.09 -7.01
CA ALA A 94 8.09 13.26 -7.81
C ALA A 94 6.61 13.61 -7.59
N ARG A 95 5.71 12.62 -7.60
CA ARG A 95 4.28 12.83 -7.34
C ARG A 95 3.99 13.30 -5.91
N ILE A 96 4.71 12.78 -4.91
CA ILE A 96 4.57 13.23 -3.53
C ILE A 96 5.00 14.69 -3.42
N ALA A 97 6.12 15.08 -4.04
CA ALA A 97 6.60 16.46 -4.06
C ALA A 97 5.60 17.40 -4.76
N GLU A 98 5.08 17.00 -5.92
CA GLU A 98 4.03 17.73 -6.66
C GLU A 98 2.77 17.97 -5.81
N ARG A 99 2.40 17.01 -4.96
CA ARG A 99 1.17 17.04 -4.15
C ARG A 99 1.40 17.49 -2.70
N MET A 100 2.63 17.79 -2.31
CA MET A 100 2.95 18.19 -0.94
C MET A 100 2.34 19.58 -0.70
N PRO A 101 1.49 19.77 0.33
CA PRO A 101 0.96 21.09 0.64
C PRO A 101 2.09 22.01 1.16
N LEU A 102 1.93 23.32 1.00
CA LEU A 102 2.90 24.33 1.48
C LEU A 102 3.20 24.22 2.99
N LYS A 103 2.22 23.77 3.78
CA LYS A 103 2.36 23.55 5.23
C LYS A 103 2.01 22.10 5.57
N PRO A 104 2.93 21.14 5.34
CA PRO A 104 2.68 19.74 5.62
C PRO A 104 2.61 19.49 7.13
N ARG A 105 1.67 18.64 7.54
CA ARG A 105 1.58 18.16 8.93
C ARG A 105 2.30 16.84 9.04
N PHE A 106 3.38 16.83 9.81
CA PHE A 106 4.10 15.61 10.14
C PHE A 106 3.68 15.12 11.52
N THR A 107 3.59 13.80 11.65
CA THR A 107 3.36 13.12 12.93
C THR A 107 4.65 12.44 13.34
N SER A 108 5.04 12.63 14.60
CA SER A 108 6.20 11.97 15.17
C SER A 108 6.00 10.46 15.20
N HIS A 109 7.07 9.71 14.95
CA HIS A 109 7.11 8.29 15.22
C HIS A 109 7.24 8.12 16.74
N LYS A 110 6.50 7.19 17.35
CA LYS A 110 6.80 6.77 18.72
C LYS A 110 8.19 6.14 18.67
N ASN A 111 9.20 6.84 19.17
CA ASN A 111 10.47 6.19 19.45
C ASN A 111 10.13 5.07 20.42
N ASN A 112 10.36 3.81 20.04
CA ASN A 112 10.49 2.77 21.04
C ASN A 112 11.71 3.20 21.86
N ILE A 113 11.44 3.85 23.00
CA ILE A 113 12.39 3.96 24.09
C ILE A 113 12.57 2.51 24.53
N ILE A 114 13.46 1.78 23.86
CA ILE A 114 14.09 0.63 24.46
C ILE A 114 14.87 1.24 25.62
N ASN A 115 14.36 1.04 26.83
CA ASN A 115 15.08 1.34 28.06
C ASN A 115 16.46 0.70 27.92
N LYS A 116 17.48 1.52 27.64
CA LYS A 116 18.90 1.15 27.69
C LYS A 116 19.37 1.10 29.15
N ASN A 117 18.51 0.64 30.05
CA ASN A 117 18.73 0.44 31.48
C ASN A 117 18.20 -0.95 31.86
N LEU A 118 18.88 -1.98 31.37
CA LEU A 118 18.91 -3.30 31.98
C LEU A 118 20.25 -3.95 31.62
N ILE A 119 21.16 -3.79 32.59
CA ILE A 119 22.40 -4.53 32.87
C ILE A 119 23.58 -4.31 31.92
#